data_AF-A0A949BV58-F1
#
_entry.id   AF-A0A949BV58-F1
#
_cell.length_a   1.000
_cell.length_b   1.000
_cell.length_c   1.000
_cell.angle_alpha   90.00
_cell.angle_beta   90.00
_cell.angle_gamma   90.00
#
_symmetry.space_group_name_H-M   'P 1'
#
loop_
_entity.id
_entity.type
_entity.pdbx_description
1 polymer ?
#
loop_
_entity_poly.entity_id
_entity_poly.type
_entity_poly.pdbx_seq_one_letter_code
_entity_poly.pdbx_strand_id
1 'polypeptide(L)'
;MLFSEKEFQEIGHCGGQYTVNVKIAPDGRRSFQLGMRHSRPTPASFFAVYFLPQGIPVGMIQLGGIGQSWNPSPVPGSLSIFIASDTQGMFGHQCQNCGGYWRSKASPARWRMTCPYCGLRAESHAFLTDGQLRYAKACCDLIEQALSSDKDGESVVDMDKVADAVGKDCEKPKFYYAEQSQQNKYTCLACSELNDILGRYGYCSSCGTYNGVYELENDLKDIRDKITKGNQYEDCARDAVAAFDSFARQIAKQLAKRIPMTPARQKEWSGKLFHNIKPCADAFKSIFDIDAFKNFKQDEIDFVVLMFHRRHIYEHNGGEVDEKYIRDSGDTSVRVKQVIRESSKTASRIVDLVLRIAQNISEGFHAIFPAEEMPIKFQQSARNMKNTVGV
;
A
#
# COMPACT_ATOMS: atom_id res chain seq x y z
N MET A 1 14.93 13.09 14.88
CA MET A 1 15.01 13.80 13.59
C MET A 1 14.69 12.80 12.50
N LEU A 2 13.45 12.82 11.98
CA LEU A 2 13.10 12.04 10.80
C LEU A 2 13.69 12.79 9.60
N PHE A 3 14.64 12.17 8.91
CA PHE A 3 14.95 12.61 7.55
C PHE A 3 13.63 12.59 6.79
N SER A 4 13.15 13.76 6.39
CA SER A 4 12.16 13.85 5.31
C SER A 4 12.83 13.23 4.10
N GLU A 5 12.64 11.93 3.88
CA GLU A 5 13.02 11.28 2.64
C GLU A 5 12.31 12.06 1.54
N LYS A 6 13.05 12.59 0.56
CA LYS A 6 12.41 13.37 -0.49
C LYS A 6 11.56 12.41 -1.33
N GLU A 7 10.39 12.87 -1.76
CA GLU A 7 9.53 12.11 -2.65
C GLU A 7 10.25 11.87 -4.00
N PHE A 8 9.98 10.72 -4.63
CA PHE A 8 10.45 10.38 -5.98
C PHE A 8 11.97 10.30 -6.15
N GLN A 9 12.70 10.04 -5.07
CA GLN A 9 14.14 9.82 -5.13
C GLN A 9 14.49 8.44 -5.65
N GLU A 10 15.47 8.39 -6.54
CA GLU A 10 16.13 7.14 -6.93
C GLU A 10 16.85 6.55 -5.71
N ILE A 11 16.55 5.29 -5.40
CA ILE A 11 17.12 4.52 -4.30
C ILE A 11 17.93 3.39 -4.93
N GLY A 12 19.22 3.39 -4.62
CA GLY A 12 20.14 2.45 -5.24
C GLY A 12 19.84 1.01 -4.89
N HIS A 13 20.18 0.11 -5.82
CA HIS A 13 20.20 -1.34 -5.63
C HIS A 13 21.17 -1.71 -4.48
N CYS A 14 20.91 -2.79 -3.74
CA CYS A 14 21.81 -3.24 -2.67
C CYS A 14 23.17 -3.78 -3.16
N GLY A 15 23.43 -3.77 -4.46
CA GLY A 15 24.57 -4.42 -5.13
C GLY A 15 24.50 -5.95 -5.16
N GLY A 16 25.63 -6.58 -5.42
CA GLY A 16 25.81 -8.02 -5.54
C GLY A 16 26.16 -8.49 -6.96
N GLN A 17 26.56 -9.76 -7.09
CA GLN A 17 26.99 -10.36 -8.34
C GLN A 17 26.24 -11.66 -8.57
N TYR A 18 25.49 -11.74 -9.68
CA TYR A 18 24.91 -12.98 -10.16
C TYR A 18 25.95 -13.70 -11.01
N THR A 19 26.29 -14.94 -10.65
CA THR A 19 27.37 -15.71 -11.27
C THR A 19 26.84 -16.94 -11.99
N VAL A 20 27.41 -17.22 -13.16
CA VAL A 20 27.21 -18.45 -13.93
C VAL A 20 28.57 -19.10 -14.11
N ASN A 21 28.80 -20.23 -13.45
CA ASN A 21 30.04 -20.98 -13.52
C ASN A 21 29.83 -22.23 -14.35
N VAL A 22 30.61 -22.42 -15.42
CA VAL A 22 30.53 -23.60 -16.30
C VAL A 22 31.83 -24.39 -16.21
N LYS A 23 31.70 -25.71 -16.07
CA LYS A 23 32.81 -26.67 -16.10
C LYS A 23 32.54 -27.80 -17.07
N ILE A 24 33.51 -28.08 -17.92
CA ILE A 24 33.51 -29.14 -18.92
C ILE A 24 34.50 -30.21 -18.45
N ALA A 25 34.00 -31.41 -18.17
CA ALA A 25 34.83 -32.55 -17.83
C ALA A 25 35.64 -33.03 -19.05
N PRO A 26 36.77 -33.74 -18.85
CA PRO A 26 37.58 -34.27 -19.95
C PRO A 26 36.82 -35.21 -20.90
N ASP A 27 35.72 -35.83 -20.44
CA ASP A 27 34.84 -36.69 -21.22
C ASP A 27 33.74 -35.91 -21.98
N GLY A 28 33.79 -34.57 -21.96
CA GLY A 28 32.84 -33.69 -22.61
C GLY A 28 31.56 -33.40 -21.81
N ARG A 29 31.37 -34.01 -20.62
CA ARG A 29 30.20 -33.70 -19.78
C ARG A 29 30.28 -32.26 -19.27
N ARG A 30 29.18 -31.52 -19.44
CA ARG A 30 29.06 -30.14 -18.94
C ARG A 30 28.29 -30.10 -17.63
N SER A 31 28.76 -29.25 -16.72
CA SER A 31 28.05 -28.89 -15.50
C SER A 31 28.07 -27.37 -15.36
N PHE A 32 27.03 -26.82 -14.74
CA PHE A 32 26.99 -25.40 -14.43
C PHE A 32 26.45 -25.16 -13.03
N GLN A 33 26.80 -24.01 -12.48
CA GLN A 33 26.34 -23.52 -11.19
C GLN A 33 25.89 -22.07 -11.33
N LEU A 34 24.71 -21.78 -10.79
CA LEU A 34 24.19 -20.42 -10.64
C LEU A 34 24.43 -19.96 -9.21
N GLY A 35 24.92 -18.74 -9.01
CA GLY A 35 25.25 -18.21 -7.70
C GLY A 35 24.92 -16.73 -7.54
N MET A 36 24.88 -16.29 -6.29
CA MET A 36 24.80 -14.88 -5.90
C MET A 36 25.89 -14.60 -4.87
N ARG A 37 26.65 -13.52 -5.05
CA ARG A 37 27.64 -13.02 -4.08
C ARG A 37 27.28 -11.59 -3.68
N HIS A 38 27.35 -11.27 -2.41
CA HIS A 38 27.08 -9.92 -1.90
C HIS A 38 27.98 -9.63 -0.70
N SER A 39 28.60 -8.44 -0.69
CA SER A 39 29.48 -8.00 0.40
C SER A 39 29.38 -6.50 0.68
N ARG A 40 28.38 -5.80 0.12
CA ARG A 40 28.22 -4.36 0.35
C ARG A 40 27.65 -4.12 1.76
N PRO A 41 28.08 -3.05 2.47
CA PRO A 41 27.64 -2.75 3.82
C PRO A 41 26.26 -2.05 3.83
N THR A 42 25.28 -2.61 3.12
CA THR A 42 23.91 -2.09 3.02
C THR A 42 22.92 -3.22 3.31
N PRO A 43 21.72 -2.89 3.85
CA PRO A 43 20.61 -3.84 3.88
C PRO A 43 20.43 -4.53 2.53
N ALA A 44 20.28 -5.86 2.56
CA ALA A 44 20.07 -6.67 1.38
C ALA A 44 19.13 -7.82 1.71
N SER A 45 18.12 -8.02 0.86
CA SER A 45 17.24 -9.18 0.86
C SER A 45 17.15 -9.71 -0.56
N PHE A 46 16.95 -11.01 -0.70
CA PHE A 46 16.89 -11.69 -1.99
C PHE A 46 15.68 -12.60 -2.04
N PHE A 47 15.03 -12.64 -3.20
CA PHE A 47 14.11 -13.71 -3.54
C PHE A 47 14.45 -14.28 -4.91
N ALA A 48 13.92 -15.46 -5.22
CA ALA A 48 14.19 -16.12 -6.47
C ALA A 48 12.90 -16.42 -7.24
N VAL A 49 12.99 -16.33 -8.56
CA VAL A 49 11.87 -16.50 -9.50
C VAL A 49 12.32 -17.42 -10.63
N TYR A 50 11.39 -18.27 -11.07
CA TYR A 50 11.52 -19.04 -12.29
C TYR A 50 11.18 -18.15 -13.49
N PHE A 51 12.09 -18.09 -14.45
CA PHE A 51 11.90 -17.39 -15.72
C PHE A 51 12.03 -18.36 -16.89
N LEU A 52 11.19 -18.22 -17.90
CA LEU A 52 11.50 -18.82 -19.20
C LEU A 52 12.74 -18.15 -19.79
N PRO A 53 13.50 -18.81 -20.68
CA PRO A 53 14.72 -18.23 -21.26
C PRO A 53 14.49 -16.89 -21.99
N GLN A 54 13.26 -16.65 -22.47
CA GLN A 54 12.86 -15.36 -23.06
C GLN A 54 12.73 -14.21 -22.04
N GLY A 55 12.94 -14.45 -20.74
CA GLY A 55 12.81 -13.47 -19.66
C GLY A 55 11.39 -13.30 -19.10
N ILE A 56 10.51 -14.29 -19.29
CA ILE A 56 9.11 -14.26 -18.82
C ILE A 56 9.02 -14.92 -17.44
N PRO A 57 8.56 -14.23 -16.37
CA PRO A 57 8.41 -14.84 -15.05
C PRO A 57 7.23 -15.81 -15.03
N VAL A 58 7.43 -16.99 -14.44
CA VAL A 58 6.41 -18.06 -14.39
C VAL A 58 6.12 -18.60 -12.99
N GLY A 59 6.91 -18.24 -11.98
CA GLY A 59 6.67 -18.71 -10.61
C GLY A 59 7.70 -18.24 -9.60
N MET A 60 7.31 -18.22 -8.32
CA MET A 60 8.25 -17.98 -7.22
C MET A 60 9.06 -19.25 -6.91
N ILE A 61 10.32 -19.06 -6.52
CA ILE A 61 11.16 -20.12 -5.94
C ILE A 61 11.06 -20.01 -4.41
N GLN A 62 10.63 -21.10 -3.79
CA GLN A 62 10.71 -21.32 -2.35
C GLN A 62 12.13 -21.81 -2.04
N LEU A 63 12.98 -20.87 -1.64
CA LEU A 63 14.32 -21.16 -1.15
C LEU A 63 14.17 -21.93 0.17
N GLY A 64 14.32 -23.26 0.10
CA GLY A 64 14.30 -24.14 1.26
C GLY A 64 15.50 -23.91 2.19
N GLY A 65 15.48 -24.57 3.35
CA GLY A 65 16.64 -24.60 4.26
C GLY A 65 17.81 -25.42 3.69
N ILE A 66 18.90 -25.50 4.45
CA ILE A 66 20.06 -26.33 4.09
C ILE A 66 19.61 -27.78 3.86
N GLY A 67 19.94 -28.32 2.68
CA GLY A 67 19.57 -29.69 2.29
C GLY A 67 18.14 -29.86 1.76
N GLN A 68 17.32 -28.80 1.74
CA GLN A 68 16.00 -28.85 1.14
C GLN A 68 16.05 -28.44 -0.32
N SER A 69 15.38 -29.22 -1.18
CA SER A 69 15.22 -28.87 -2.59
C SER A 69 14.28 -27.67 -2.74
N TRP A 70 14.48 -26.90 -3.81
CA TRP A 70 13.50 -25.90 -4.23
C TRP A 70 12.20 -26.59 -4.68
N ASN A 71 11.09 -25.86 -4.63
CA ASN A 71 9.86 -26.30 -5.29
C ASN A 71 10.09 -26.53 -6.78
N PRO A 72 9.41 -27.48 -7.45
CA PRO A 72 9.60 -27.69 -8.87
C PRO A 72 9.18 -26.46 -9.68
N SER A 73 9.84 -26.25 -10.82
CA SER A 73 9.46 -25.19 -11.74
C SER A 73 8.07 -25.45 -12.34
N PRO A 74 7.19 -24.43 -12.43
CA PRO A 74 5.89 -24.57 -13.08
C PRO A 74 5.99 -24.94 -14.57
N VAL A 75 7.08 -24.53 -15.24
CA VAL A 75 7.29 -24.78 -16.68
C VAL A 75 8.68 -25.39 -16.89
N PRO A 76 8.80 -26.58 -17.53
CA PRO A 76 10.09 -27.18 -17.83
C PRO A 76 11.02 -26.24 -18.61
N GLY A 77 12.31 -26.29 -18.29
CA GLY A 77 13.33 -25.43 -18.94
C GLY A 77 13.40 -24.01 -18.39
N SER A 78 12.67 -23.69 -17.31
CA SER A 78 12.83 -22.40 -16.64
C SER A 78 14.19 -22.26 -15.96
N LEU A 79 14.74 -21.05 -16.00
CA LEU A 79 15.96 -20.62 -15.34
C LEU A 79 15.64 -19.96 -13.98
N SER A 80 16.56 -20.09 -13.03
CA SER A 80 16.41 -19.54 -11.69
C SER A 80 17.20 -18.24 -11.54
N ILE A 81 16.49 -17.15 -11.29
CA ILE A 81 17.08 -15.81 -11.19
C ILE A 81 16.76 -15.21 -9.82
N PHE A 82 17.77 -14.62 -9.19
CA PHE A 82 17.63 -13.92 -7.91
C PHE A 82 17.37 -12.43 -8.15
N ILE A 83 16.30 -11.92 -7.54
CA ILE A 83 15.98 -10.49 -7.47
C ILE A 83 16.38 -9.99 -6.09
N ALA A 84 17.04 -8.83 -6.04
CA ALA A 84 17.58 -8.26 -4.82
C ALA A 84 16.92 -6.92 -4.48
N SER A 85 16.95 -6.57 -3.20
CA SER A 85 16.33 -5.34 -2.70
C SER A 85 17.12 -4.09 -3.08
N ASP A 86 16.52 -2.93 -2.84
CA ASP A 86 17.25 -1.67 -2.76
C ASP A 86 18.09 -1.57 -1.46
N THR A 87 18.86 -0.50 -1.33
CA THR A 87 19.71 -0.20 -0.17
C THR A 87 18.95 0.05 1.13
N GLN A 88 17.62 0.18 1.09
CA GLN A 88 16.77 0.26 2.28
C GLN A 88 16.13 -1.11 2.63
N GLY A 89 16.44 -2.16 1.86
CA GLY A 89 15.88 -3.49 2.04
C GLY A 89 14.42 -3.60 1.59
N MET A 90 13.97 -2.72 0.70
CA MET A 90 12.63 -2.79 0.09
C MET A 90 12.74 -3.22 -1.38
N PHE A 91 11.63 -3.67 -1.94
CA PHE A 91 11.52 -4.03 -3.35
C PHE A 91 10.50 -3.12 -4.01
N GLY A 92 10.78 -2.71 -5.25
CA GLY A 92 9.77 -2.11 -6.10
C GLY A 92 8.86 -3.15 -6.71
N HIS A 93 7.65 -2.71 -7.00
CA HIS A 93 6.58 -3.50 -7.56
C HIS A 93 5.82 -2.67 -8.58
N GLN A 94 5.38 -3.30 -9.67
CA GLN A 94 4.59 -2.65 -10.71
C GLN A 94 3.38 -3.51 -11.07
N CYS A 95 2.19 -2.92 -10.99
CA CYS A 95 0.95 -3.65 -11.29
C CYS A 95 0.67 -3.65 -12.78
N GLN A 96 0.68 -4.83 -13.40
CA GLN A 96 0.35 -4.98 -14.83
C GLN A 96 -1.11 -4.62 -15.17
N ASN A 97 -2.01 -4.64 -14.18
CA ASN A 97 -3.43 -4.28 -14.39
C ASN A 97 -3.69 -2.77 -14.36
N CYS A 98 -2.98 -2.00 -13.53
CA CYS A 98 -3.24 -0.56 -13.41
C CYS A 98 -2.02 0.34 -13.63
N GLY A 99 -0.86 -0.22 -13.98
CA GLY A 99 0.40 0.50 -14.17
C GLY A 99 1.02 1.08 -12.90
N GLY A 100 0.39 0.92 -11.74
CA GLY A 100 0.83 1.57 -10.50
C GLY A 100 2.10 0.94 -9.95
N TYR A 101 3.07 1.79 -9.59
CA TYR A 101 4.33 1.43 -8.93
C TYR A 101 4.24 1.63 -7.42
N TRP A 102 4.83 0.75 -6.61
CA TRP A 102 5.01 0.95 -5.17
C TRP A 102 6.25 0.21 -4.66
N ARG A 103 6.70 0.53 -3.45
CA ARG A 103 7.73 -0.24 -2.74
C ARG A 103 7.17 -0.90 -1.49
N SER A 104 7.71 -2.06 -1.13
CA SER A 104 7.37 -2.74 0.13
C SER A 104 8.49 -3.62 0.66
N LYS A 105 8.43 -4.00 1.94
CA LYS A 105 9.24 -5.10 2.50
C LYS A 105 8.56 -6.46 2.35
N ALA A 106 7.41 -6.51 1.66
CA ALA A 106 6.59 -7.70 1.54
C ALA A 106 7.23 -8.76 0.65
N SER A 107 8.38 -8.51 0.01
CA SER A 107 9.06 -9.47 -0.86
C SER A 107 10.32 -10.11 -0.23
N PRO A 108 10.54 -11.42 -0.41
CA PRO A 108 9.62 -12.40 -1.00
C PRO A 108 8.33 -12.51 -0.19
N ALA A 109 7.19 -12.40 -0.87
CA ALA A 109 5.92 -12.52 -0.17
C ALA A 109 5.66 -13.97 0.14
N ARG A 110 5.50 -14.27 1.43
CA ARG A 110 5.06 -15.58 1.91
C ARG A 110 3.63 -15.91 1.46
N TRP A 111 2.87 -14.88 1.12
CA TRP A 111 1.49 -14.95 0.66
C TRP A 111 1.33 -14.09 -0.59
N ARG A 112 0.20 -14.24 -1.29
CA ARG A 112 -0.10 -13.38 -2.44
C ARG A 112 -0.07 -11.91 -2.04
N MET A 113 0.59 -11.12 -2.86
CA MET A 113 0.65 -9.67 -2.71
C MET A 113 -0.64 -9.03 -3.24
N THR A 114 -0.96 -7.86 -2.70
CA THR A 114 -2.07 -7.02 -3.13
C THR A 114 -1.55 -5.73 -3.73
N CYS A 115 -1.99 -5.36 -4.93
CA CYS A 115 -1.69 -4.04 -5.49
C CYS A 115 -2.36 -2.95 -4.62
N PRO A 116 -1.61 -1.96 -4.10
CA PRO A 116 -2.16 -0.91 -3.25
C PRO A 116 -3.27 -0.07 -3.89
N TYR A 117 -3.33 -0.01 -5.22
CA TYR A 117 -4.20 0.92 -5.94
C TYR A 117 -5.48 0.29 -6.48
N CYS A 118 -5.36 -0.91 -7.06
CA CYS A 118 -6.49 -1.60 -7.69
C CYS A 118 -6.99 -2.82 -6.90
N GLY A 119 -6.26 -3.26 -5.88
CA GLY A 119 -6.61 -4.43 -5.08
C GLY A 119 -6.42 -5.77 -5.81
N LEU A 120 -5.76 -5.79 -6.98
CA LEU A 120 -5.38 -7.04 -7.65
C LEU A 120 -4.50 -7.87 -6.71
N ARG A 121 -4.86 -9.13 -6.52
CA ARG A 121 -4.14 -10.07 -5.66
C ARG A 121 -3.46 -11.15 -6.51
N ALA A 122 -2.14 -11.23 -6.44
CA ALA A 122 -1.34 -12.16 -7.24
C ALA A 122 -0.04 -12.55 -6.55
N GLU A 123 0.67 -13.54 -7.09
CA GLU A 123 2.02 -13.91 -6.61
C GLU A 123 3.03 -12.79 -6.88
N SER A 124 4.10 -12.70 -6.07
CA SER A 124 5.07 -11.59 -6.15
C SER A 124 5.69 -11.42 -7.55
N HIS A 125 5.92 -12.52 -8.29
CA HIS A 125 6.48 -12.48 -9.64
C HIS A 125 5.56 -11.80 -10.67
N ALA A 126 4.27 -11.65 -10.38
CA ALA A 126 3.32 -10.91 -11.23
C ALA A 126 3.45 -9.39 -11.08
N PHE A 127 4.23 -8.93 -10.09
CA PHE A 127 4.44 -7.52 -9.79
C PHE A 127 5.89 -7.06 -10.00
N LEU A 128 6.68 -7.79 -10.78
CA LEU A 128 8.02 -7.35 -11.13
C LEU A 128 7.99 -6.04 -11.93
N THR A 129 8.91 -5.15 -11.63
CA THR A 129 9.06 -3.87 -12.35
C THR A 129 9.70 -4.09 -13.71
N ASP A 130 9.51 -3.15 -14.64
CA ASP A 130 10.18 -3.18 -15.93
C ASP A 130 11.72 -3.25 -15.79
N GLY A 131 12.26 -2.62 -14.74
CA GLY A 131 13.69 -2.69 -14.39
C GLY A 131 14.13 -4.09 -13.97
N GLN A 132 13.37 -4.73 -13.07
CA GLN A 132 13.64 -6.11 -12.63
C GLN A 132 13.53 -7.10 -13.78
N LEU A 133 12.56 -6.91 -14.71
CA LEU A 133 12.42 -7.73 -15.92
C LEU A 133 13.61 -7.57 -16.87
N ARG A 134 14.11 -6.34 -17.08
CA ARG A 134 15.34 -6.11 -17.88
C ARG A 134 16.56 -6.81 -17.27
N TYR A 135 16.71 -6.72 -15.95
CA TYR A 135 17.78 -7.43 -15.24
C TYR A 135 17.64 -8.95 -15.40
N ALA A 136 16.46 -9.49 -15.18
CA ALA A 136 16.22 -10.93 -15.32
C ALA A 136 16.51 -11.43 -16.75
N LYS A 137 16.13 -10.65 -17.77
CA LYS A 137 16.46 -10.97 -19.17
C LYS A 137 17.96 -11.00 -19.41
N ALA A 138 18.72 -10.04 -18.87
CA ALA A 138 20.16 -10.02 -18.99
C ALA A 138 20.82 -11.24 -18.31
N CYS A 139 20.30 -11.68 -17.17
CA CYS A 139 20.75 -12.92 -16.54
C CYS A 139 20.42 -14.16 -17.39
N CYS A 140 19.21 -14.24 -17.97
CA CYS A 140 18.85 -15.34 -18.87
C CYS A 140 19.79 -15.42 -20.08
N ASP A 141 20.06 -14.27 -20.71
CA ASP A 141 20.98 -14.18 -21.85
C ASP A 141 22.41 -14.60 -21.47
N LEU A 142 22.87 -14.21 -20.28
CA LEU A 142 24.17 -14.62 -19.78
C LEU A 142 24.25 -16.14 -19.58
N ILE A 143 23.19 -16.76 -19.05
CA ILE A 143 23.13 -18.21 -18.85
C ILE A 143 23.16 -18.93 -20.20
N GLU A 144 22.33 -18.52 -21.16
CA GLU A 144 22.33 -19.12 -22.50
C GLU A 144 23.70 -19.01 -23.19
N GLN A 145 24.30 -17.82 -23.13
CA GLN A 145 25.64 -17.59 -23.68
C GLN A 145 26.70 -18.47 -23.00
N ALA A 146 26.69 -18.55 -21.67
CA ALA A 146 27.64 -19.38 -20.93
C ALA A 146 27.46 -20.88 -21.24
N LEU A 147 26.22 -21.36 -21.35
CA LEU A 147 25.93 -22.76 -21.67
C LEU A 147 26.26 -23.13 -23.12
N SER A 148 26.13 -22.19 -24.06
CA SER A 148 26.50 -22.37 -25.47
C SER A 148 28.00 -22.22 -25.74
N SER A 149 28.76 -21.61 -24.81
CA SER A 149 30.21 -21.45 -24.92
C SER A 149 30.93 -22.79 -24.75
N ASP A 150 32.03 -22.99 -25.51
CA ASP A 150 32.94 -24.15 -25.36
C ASP A 150 34.04 -23.92 -24.31
N LYS A 151 33.93 -22.84 -23.54
CA LYS A 151 34.95 -22.43 -22.57
C LYS A 151 34.46 -22.64 -21.15
N ASP A 152 35.32 -23.25 -20.34
CA ASP A 152 35.21 -23.20 -18.88
C ASP A 152 35.38 -21.76 -18.39
N GLY A 153 34.68 -21.43 -17.30
CA GLY A 153 34.87 -20.15 -16.63
C GLY A 153 33.66 -19.66 -15.86
N GLU A 154 33.82 -18.46 -15.31
CA GLU A 154 32.78 -17.72 -14.62
C GLU A 154 32.36 -16.50 -15.44
N SER A 155 31.05 -16.37 -15.64
CA SER A 155 30.40 -15.18 -16.20
C SER A 155 29.60 -14.48 -15.12
N VAL A 156 29.57 -13.13 -15.13
CA VAL A 156 29.00 -12.35 -14.03
C VAL A 156 28.09 -11.22 -14.53
N VAL A 157 26.89 -11.10 -13.96
CA VAL A 157 26.13 -9.84 -13.95
C VAL A 157 26.44 -9.11 -12.65
N ASP A 158 27.11 -7.96 -12.77
CA ASP A 158 27.64 -7.21 -11.64
C ASP A 158 26.72 -6.04 -11.28
N MET A 159 25.91 -6.22 -10.25
CA MET A 159 24.98 -5.21 -9.73
C MET A 159 25.67 -4.17 -8.86
N ASP A 160 26.95 -4.35 -8.49
CA ASP A 160 27.71 -3.29 -7.82
C ASP A 160 27.89 -2.09 -8.75
N LYS A 161 28.06 -2.33 -10.05
CA LYS A 161 28.08 -1.28 -11.08
C LYS A 161 26.76 -0.51 -11.16
N VAL A 162 25.63 -1.19 -10.93
CA VAL A 162 24.31 -0.55 -10.88
C VAL A 162 24.20 0.32 -9.63
N ALA A 163 24.60 -0.20 -8.48
CA ALA A 163 24.61 0.56 -7.22
C ALA A 163 25.49 1.81 -7.30
N ASP A 164 26.67 1.71 -7.94
CA ASP A 164 27.63 2.81 -8.05
C ASP A 164 27.21 3.89 -9.06
N ALA A 165 26.29 3.60 -9.98
CA ALA A 165 25.79 4.53 -11.01
C ALA A 165 24.54 5.33 -10.58
N VAL A 166 23.98 5.07 -9.40
CA VAL A 166 22.80 5.77 -8.87
C VAL A 166 23.08 7.26 -8.66
N GLY A 167 22.17 8.11 -9.14
CA GLY A 167 22.30 9.57 -9.03
C GLY A 167 23.47 10.19 -9.80
N LYS A 168 24.14 9.44 -10.69
CA LYS A 168 25.22 9.94 -11.55
C LYS A 168 24.76 10.06 -12.99
N ASP A 169 25.18 11.14 -13.66
CA ASP A 169 25.09 11.29 -15.12
C ASP A 169 26.24 10.50 -15.76
N CYS A 170 26.07 9.18 -15.84
CA CYS A 170 26.97 8.29 -16.55
C CYS A 170 26.18 7.29 -17.41
N GLU A 171 26.87 6.64 -18.35
CA GLU A 171 26.26 5.54 -19.11
C GLU A 171 25.90 4.39 -18.16
N LYS A 172 24.60 4.15 -17.98
CA LYS A 172 24.07 3.11 -17.10
C LYS A 172 24.08 1.75 -17.84
N PRO A 173 24.40 0.63 -17.16
CA PRO A 173 24.31 -0.71 -17.75
C PRO A 173 22.92 -0.99 -18.35
N LYS A 174 22.83 -1.81 -19.39
CA LYS A 174 21.54 -2.18 -20.00
C LYS A 174 20.55 -2.84 -19.02
N PHE A 175 21.08 -3.52 -18.00
CA PHE A 175 20.33 -4.16 -16.92
C PHE A 175 20.12 -3.26 -15.69
N TYR A 176 20.45 -1.96 -15.80
CA TYR A 176 20.29 -1.02 -14.71
C TYR A 176 18.83 -0.90 -14.27
N TYR A 177 18.61 -1.04 -12.97
CA TYR A 177 17.40 -0.58 -12.32
C TYR A 177 17.72 -0.08 -10.91
N ALA A 178 16.94 0.92 -10.49
CA ALA A 178 16.92 1.46 -9.15
C ALA A 178 15.45 1.65 -8.78
N GLU A 179 15.17 1.53 -7.48
CA GLU A 179 13.81 1.72 -6.97
C GLU A 179 13.58 3.20 -6.67
N GLN A 180 12.34 3.61 -6.43
CA GLN A 180 12.00 5.01 -6.23
C GLN A 180 11.15 5.22 -4.98
N SER A 181 11.54 6.13 -4.08
CA SER A 181 10.66 6.53 -2.96
C SER A 181 9.34 7.09 -3.48
N GLN A 182 8.26 6.84 -2.76
CA GLN A 182 6.96 7.41 -3.08
C GLN A 182 6.56 8.47 -2.04
N GLN A 183 5.27 8.78 -1.95
CA GLN A 183 4.74 9.92 -1.18
C GLN A 183 4.26 9.49 0.21
N ASN A 184 3.75 8.27 0.35
CA ASN A 184 3.26 7.76 1.62
C ASN A 184 3.96 6.47 2.03
N LYS A 185 4.95 6.62 2.94
CA LYS A 185 5.63 5.53 3.61
C LYS A 185 4.95 5.25 4.96
N TYR A 186 4.24 4.13 5.06
CA TYR A 186 3.49 3.77 6.27
C TYR A 186 3.67 2.30 6.65
N THR A 187 3.51 2.02 7.94
CA THR A 187 3.49 0.65 8.48
C THR A 187 2.05 0.22 8.70
N CYS A 188 1.64 -0.88 8.07
CA CYS A 188 0.28 -1.40 8.20
C CYS A 188 -0.01 -1.78 9.67
N LEU A 189 -1.09 -1.25 10.25
CA LEU A 189 -1.47 -1.57 11.64
C LEU A 189 -1.87 -3.05 11.82
N ALA A 190 -2.41 -3.68 10.79
CA ALA A 190 -2.88 -5.07 10.84
C ALA A 190 -1.74 -6.10 10.83
N CYS A 191 -0.80 -5.99 9.88
CA CYS A 191 0.27 -6.99 9.70
C CYS A 191 1.70 -6.44 9.85
N SER A 192 1.87 -5.15 10.19
CA SER A 192 3.18 -4.47 10.31
C SER A 192 4.04 -4.41 9.05
N GLU A 193 3.45 -4.66 7.88
CA GLU A 193 4.15 -4.51 6.61
C GLU A 193 4.49 -3.04 6.34
N LEU A 194 5.72 -2.78 5.89
CA LEU A 194 6.15 -1.44 5.49
C LEU A 194 5.82 -1.23 4.01
N ASN A 195 5.00 -0.23 3.72
CA ASN A 195 4.56 0.13 2.38
C ASN A 195 5.04 1.56 2.07
N ASP A 196 5.37 1.80 0.81
CA ASP A 196 5.75 3.11 0.27
C ASP A 196 5.02 3.29 -1.07
N ILE A 197 3.94 4.07 -1.05
CA ILE A 197 2.94 4.16 -2.13
C ILE A 197 2.81 5.59 -2.66
N LEU A 198 2.36 5.70 -3.90
CA LEU A 198 1.95 6.96 -4.50
C LEU A 198 0.63 7.44 -3.90
N GLY A 199 0.57 8.73 -3.55
CA GLY A 199 -0.58 9.30 -2.88
C GLY A 199 -0.80 8.73 -1.48
N ARG A 200 -1.93 9.12 -0.88
CA ARG A 200 -2.19 8.90 0.54
C ARG A 200 -2.85 7.55 0.86
N TYR A 201 -3.69 7.04 -0.02
CA TYR A 201 -4.55 5.90 0.29
C TYR A 201 -4.21 4.67 -0.55
N GLY A 202 -4.16 3.50 0.09
CA GLY A 202 -3.91 2.23 -0.57
C GLY A 202 -4.14 1.01 0.30
N TYR A 203 -4.20 -0.16 -0.35
CA TYR A 203 -4.14 -1.44 0.34
C TYR A 203 -2.72 -1.75 0.79
N CYS A 204 -2.59 -2.34 1.97
CA CYS A 204 -1.36 -3.00 2.38
C CYS A 204 -0.97 -4.07 1.36
N SER A 205 0.25 -4.01 0.85
CA SER A 205 0.73 -4.96 -0.17
C SER A 205 0.82 -6.41 0.29
N SER A 206 0.87 -6.65 1.61
CA SER A 206 0.91 -7.99 2.20
C SER A 206 -0.50 -8.50 2.54
N CYS A 207 -1.19 -7.87 3.50
CA CYS A 207 -2.50 -8.35 3.97
C CYS A 207 -3.70 -7.81 3.20
N GLY A 208 -3.56 -6.80 2.35
CA GLY A 208 -4.69 -6.22 1.63
C GLY A 208 -5.64 -5.38 2.50
N THR A 209 -5.31 -5.08 3.76
CA THR A 209 -6.07 -4.12 4.57
C THR A 209 -5.93 -2.71 3.98
N TYR A 210 -7.04 -1.99 3.81
CA TYR A 210 -7.03 -0.64 3.27
C TYR A 210 -6.65 0.35 4.36
N ASN A 211 -5.74 1.29 4.08
CA ASN A 211 -5.21 2.21 5.10
C ASN A 211 -6.14 3.39 5.43
N GLY A 212 -7.35 3.46 4.86
CA GLY A 212 -8.22 4.64 4.99
C GLY A 212 -8.52 5.08 6.43
N VAL A 213 -8.79 4.14 7.35
CA VAL A 213 -9.02 4.47 8.76
C VAL A 213 -7.75 4.98 9.44
N TYR A 214 -6.59 4.38 9.12
CA TYR A 214 -5.30 4.84 9.66
C TYR A 214 -5.00 6.29 9.24
N GLU A 215 -5.24 6.63 7.98
CA GLU A 215 -5.06 7.98 7.48
C GLU A 215 -6.02 8.97 8.18
N LEU A 216 -7.29 8.58 8.35
CA LEU A 216 -8.26 9.39 9.08
C LEU A 216 -7.84 9.56 10.56
N GLU A 217 -7.37 8.52 11.23
CA GLU A 217 -6.91 8.60 12.62
C GLU A 217 -5.76 9.59 12.77
N ASN A 218 -4.83 9.65 11.81
CA ASN A 218 -3.75 10.64 11.80
C ASN A 218 -4.32 12.07 11.68
N ASP A 219 -5.25 12.33 10.76
CA ASP A 219 -5.90 13.65 10.64
C ASP A 219 -6.60 14.05 11.94
N LEU A 220 -7.38 13.11 12.51
CA LEU A 220 -8.14 13.35 13.73
C LEU A 220 -7.23 13.54 14.95
N LYS A 221 -6.04 12.93 14.97
CA LYS A 221 -5.04 13.17 16.02
C LYS A 221 -4.56 14.62 16.00
N ASP A 222 -4.21 15.15 14.83
CA ASP A 222 -3.79 16.55 14.69
C ASP A 222 -4.92 17.50 15.10
N ILE A 223 -6.17 17.15 14.78
CA ILE A 223 -7.36 17.91 15.20
C ILE A 223 -7.55 17.85 16.73
N ARG A 224 -7.39 16.68 17.37
CA ARG A 224 -7.46 16.56 18.84
C ARG A 224 -6.38 17.40 19.53
N ASP A 225 -5.18 17.46 18.97
CA ASP A 225 -4.10 18.29 19.49
C ASP A 225 -4.45 19.79 19.41
N LYS A 226 -5.11 20.24 18.33
CA LYS A 226 -5.63 21.61 18.20
C LYS A 226 -6.72 21.91 19.23
N ILE A 227 -7.67 20.98 19.44
CA ILE A 227 -8.75 21.13 20.42
C ILE A 227 -8.17 21.25 21.84
N THR A 228 -7.18 20.43 22.18
CA THR A 228 -6.54 20.43 23.51
C THR A 228 -5.82 21.74 23.79
N LYS A 229 -5.24 22.37 22.77
CA LYS A 229 -4.60 23.69 22.85
C LYS A 229 -5.61 24.86 22.95
N GLY A 230 -6.91 24.57 22.91
CA GLY A 230 -7.97 25.56 23.06
C GLY A 230 -8.19 26.46 21.86
N ASN A 231 -7.91 25.99 20.64
CA ASN A 231 -7.94 26.80 19.43
C ASN A 231 -9.11 26.44 18.51
N GLN A 232 -9.74 27.45 17.90
CA GLN A 232 -10.64 27.37 16.72
C GLN A 232 -11.51 26.09 16.64
N TYR A 233 -12.44 25.92 17.57
CA TYR A 233 -13.26 24.70 17.66
C TYR A 233 -14.15 24.47 16.43
N GLU A 234 -14.61 25.54 15.80
CA GLU A 234 -15.38 25.51 14.55
C GLU A 234 -14.54 24.97 13.40
N ASP A 235 -13.28 25.40 13.28
CA ASP A 235 -12.34 24.87 12.30
C ASP A 235 -12.05 23.40 12.58
N CYS A 236 -11.87 23.01 13.85
CA CYS A 236 -11.67 21.61 14.22
C CYS A 236 -12.86 20.73 13.83
N ALA A 237 -14.09 21.19 14.06
CA ALA A 237 -15.31 20.48 13.67
C ALA A 237 -15.43 20.36 12.15
N ARG A 238 -15.18 21.45 11.40
CA ARG A 238 -15.16 21.45 9.94
C ARG A 238 -14.11 20.47 9.39
N ASP A 239 -12.89 20.53 9.92
CA ASP A 239 -11.75 19.71 9.47
C ASP A 239 -12.03 18.22 9.74
N ALA A 240 -12.66 17.87 10.86
CA ALA A 240 -13.03 16.49 11.16
C ALA A 240 -14.04 15.92 10.13
N VAL A 241 -15.05 16.70 9.76
CA VAL A 241 -16.03 16.30 8.72
C VAL A 241 -15.37 16.23 7.34
N ALA A 242 -14.46 17.15 7.02
CA ALA A 242 -13.72 17.15 5.75
C ALA A 242 -12.75 15.95 5.62
N ALA A 243 -12.08 15.57 6.71
CA ALA A 243 -11.23 14.38 6.78
C ALA A 243 -12.07 13.11 6.57
N PHE A 244 -13.23 13.01 7.22
CA PHE A 244 -14.18 11.93 7.00
C PHE A 244 -14.67 11.86 5.54
N ASP A 245 -15.06 13.00 4.95
CA ASP A 245 -15.49 13.06 3.54
C ASP A 245 -14.41 12.51 2.61
N SER A 246 -13.16 12.91 2.85
CA SER A 246 -12.00 12.40 2.10
C SER A 246 -11.86 10.89 2.21
N PHE A 247 -11.93 10.33 3.43
CA PHE A 247 -11.92 8.88 3.66
C PHE A 247 -13.06 8.16 2.94
N ALA A 248 -14.31 8.60 3.13
CA ALA A 248 -15.50 7.94 2.61
C ALA A 248 -15.50 7.93 1.08
N ARG A 249 -15.01 9.00 0.43
CA ARG A 249 -14.82 9.08 -1.02
C ARG A 249 -13.86 8.04 -1.56
N GLN A 250 -12.80 7.72 -0.81
CA GLN A 250 -11.87 6.68 -1.23
C GLN A 250 -12.50 5.28 -1.15
N ILE A 251 -13.23 4.99 -0.08
CA ILE A 251 -14.00 3.74 0.04
C ILE A 251 -15.03 3.63 -1.10
N ALA A 252 -15.78 4.69 -1.37
CA ALA A 252 -16.74 4.75 -2.46
C ALA A 252 -16.13 4.45 -3.83
N LYS A 253 -14.96 5.03 -4.14
CA LYS A 253 -14.20 4.73 -5.36
C LYS A 253 -13.78 3.27 -5.45
N GLN A 254 -13.35 2.67 -4.33
CA GLN A 254 -12.97 1.26 -4.30
C GLN A 254 -14.17 0.33 -4.52
N LEU A 255 -15.31 0.62 -3.89
CA LEU A 255 -16.56 -0.10 -4.13
C LEU A 255 -17.00 0.03 -5.61
N ALA A 256 -17.00 1.24 -6.15
CA ALA A 256 -17.35 1.51 -7.55
C ALA A 256 -16.45 0.81 -8.57
N LYS A 257 -15.17 0.67 -8.24
CA LYS A 257 -14.17 0.03 -9.12
C LYS A 257 -14.23 -1.49 -9.08
N ARG A 258 -14.56 -2.07 -7.93
CA ARG A 258 -14.40 -3.52 -7.68
C ARG A 258 -15.71 -4.31 -7.71
N ILE A 259 -16.85 -3.64 -7.55
CA ILE A 259 -18.17 -4.26 -7.64
C ILE A 259 -18.73 -4.00 -9.03
N PRO A 260 -19.07 -5.05 -9.82
CA PRO A 260 -19.74 -4.87 -11.10
C PRO A 260 -21.03 -4.07 -10.94
N MET A 261 -21.17 -2.99 -11.70
CA MET A 261 -22.34 -2.11 -11.68
C MET A 261 -22.54 -1.42 -13.02
N THR A 262 -23.72 -0.84 -13.25
CA THR A 262 -23.98 -0.08 -14.48
C THR A 262 -23.08 1.16 -14.56
N PRO A 263 -22.72 1.66 -15.76
CA PRO A 263 -21.87 2.83 -15.91
C PRO A 263 -22.39 4.08 -15.16
N ALA A 264 -23.71 4.26 -15.13
CA ALA A 264 -24.34 5.34 -14.38
C ALA A 264 -24.07 5.24 -12.87
N ARG A 265 -24.23 4.04 -12.30
CA ARG A 265 -23.97 3.79 -10.87
C ARG A 265 -22.49 3.92 -10.53
N GLN A 266 -21.61 3.46 -11.42
CA GLN A 266 -20.17 3.60 -11.24
C GLN A 266 -19.75 5.07 -11.19
N LYS A 267 -20.29 5.89 -12.10
CA LYS A 267 -20.06 7.33 -12.12
C LYS A 267 -20.61 8.00 -10.85
N GLU A 268 -21.81 7.62 -10.41
CA GLU A 268 -22.42 8.11 -9.17
C GLU A 268 -21.48 7.87 -7.97
N TRP A 269 -21.04 6.62 -7.76
CA TRP A 269 -20.23 6.26 -6.59
C TRP A 269 -18.77 6.75 -6.68
N SER A 270 -18.19 6.81 -7.88
CA SER A 270 -16.84 7.35 -8.07
C SER A 270 -16.77 8.86 -7.80
N GLY A 271 -17.87 9.58 -8.01
CA GLY A 271 -18.00 11.02 -7.81
C GLY A 271 -18.77 11.43 -6.55
N LYS A 272 -19.22 10.48 -5.71
CA LYS A 272 -20.09 10.76 -4.56
C LYS A 272 -19.39 11.68 -3.57
N LEU A 273 -20.15 12.64 -3.03
CA LEU A 273 -19.72 13.51 -1.93
C LEU A 273 -20.45 13.09 -0.66
N PHE A 274 -19.80 13.22 0.48
CA PHE A 274 -20.26 12.75 1.80
C PHE A 274 -20.53 13.91 2.77
N HIS A 275 -20.67 15.12 2.24
CA HIS A 275 -21.05 16.33 2.98
C HIS A 275 -22.42 16.25 3.70
N ASN A 276 -23.31 15.33 3.30
CA ASN A 276 -24.52 14.97 4.05
C ASN A 276 -24.49 13.49 4.43
N ILE A 277 -24.30 13.20 5.72
CA ILE A 277 -24.04 11.84 6.19
C ILE A 277 -25.27 10.93 6.11
N LYS A 278 -26.49 11.43 6.36
CA LYS A 278 -27.67 10.56 6.50
C LYS A 278 -28.05 9.87 5.19
N PRO A 279 -28.25 10.59 4.05
CA PRO A 279 -28.49 9.95 2.76
C PRO A 279 -27.32 9.06 2.32
N CYS A 280 -26.08 9.40 2.69
CA CYS A 280 -24.92 8.60 2.37
C CYS A 280 -24.89 7.28 3.14
N ALA A 281 -25.20 7.30 4.44
CA ALA A 281 -25.33 6.11 5.27
C ALA A 281 -26.45 5.19 4.75
N ASP A 282 -27.60 5.78 4.41
CA ASP A 282 -28.72 5.03 3.83
C ASP A 282 -28.34 4.41 2.46
N ALA A 283 -27.55 5.12 1.65
CA ALA A 283 -27.01 4.60 0.38
C ALA A 283 -26.00 3.46 0.59
N PHE A 284 -25.08 3.59 1.55
CA PHE A 284 -24.15 2.51 1.91
C PHE A 284 -24.90 1.24 2.35
N LYS A 285 -25.92 1.40 3.19
CA LYS A 285 -26.71 0.29 3.69
C LYS A 285 -27.55 -0.37 2.59
N SER A 286 -28.27 0.42 1.79
CA SER A 286 -29.16 -0.12 0.76
C SER A 286 -28.42 -0.77 -0.42
N ILE A 287 -27.22 -0.28 -0.77
CA ILE A 287 -26.51 -0.75 -1.96
C ILE A 287 -25.46 -1.83 -1.61
N PHE A 288 -24.77 -1.70 -0.48
CA PHE A 288 -23.65 -2.56 -0.12
C PHE A 288 -23.83 -3.30 1.21
N ASP A 289 -24.98 -3.15 1.87
CA ASP A 289 -25.25 -3.69 3.20
C ASP A 289 -24.28 -3.18 4.30
N ILE A 290 -23.64 -2.03 4.07
CA ILE A 290 -22.72 -1.40 5.02
C ILE A 290 -23.51 -0.46 5.92
N ASP A 291 -23.67 -0.82 7.20
CA ASP A 291 -24.31 0.03 8.20
C ASP A 291 -23.31 0.99 8.85
N ALA A 292 -23.26 2.22 8.37
CA ALA A 292 -22.37 3.26 8.90
C ALA A 292 -22.70 3.68 10.35
N PHE A 293 -23.96 3.49 10.78
CA PHE A 293 -24.44 3.85 12.11
C PHE A 293 -24.65 2.63 13.03
N LYS A 294 -24.06 1.49 12.68
CA LYS A 294 -24.05 0.28 13.51
C LYS A 294 -23.66 0.63 14.95
N ASN A 295 -24.51 0.25 15.91
CA ASN A 295 -24.37 0.52 17.34
C ASN A 295 -24.38 2.02 17.76
N PHE A 296 -24.95 2.92 16.96
CA PHE A 296 -25.20 4.30 17.37
C PHE A 296 -26.55 4.45 18.06
N LYS A 297 -26.61 5.32 19.06
CA LYS A 297 -27.89 5.79 19.60
C LYS A 297 -28.48 6.90 18.71
N GLN A 298 -29.79 7.09 18.77
CA GLN A 298 -30.46 8.12 17.96
C GLN A 298 -29.90 9.53 18.25
N ASP A 299 -29.60 9.87 19.50
CA ASP A 299 -29.03 11.17 19.86
C ASP A 299 -27.61 11.39 19.30
N GLU A 300 -26.85 10.32 19.10
CA GLU A 300 -25.55 10.37 18.43
C GLU A 300 -25.71 10.60 16.94
N ILE A 301 -26.67 9.92 16.31
CA ILE A 301 -26.99 10.10 14.88
C ILE A 301 -27.44 11.54 14.63
N ASP A 302 -28.40 12.03 15.41
CA ASP A 302 -28.94 13.38 15.28
C ASP A 302 -27.84 14.44 15.45
N PHE A 303 -26.94 14.23 16.43
CA PHE A 303 -25.79 15.11 16.64
C PHE A 303 -24.83 15.11 15.43
N VAL A 304 -24.47 13.95 14.89
CA VAL A 304 -23.57 13.88 13.72
C VAL A 304 -24.21 14.55 12.51
N VAL A 305 -25.49 14.24 12.23
CA VAL A 305 -26.23 14.86 11.11
C VAL A 305 -26.19 16.37 11.21
N LEU A 306 -26.50 16.92 12.39
CA LEU A 306 -26.43 18.36 12.65
C LEU A 306 -25.02 18.92 12.38
N MET A 307 -23.96 18.26 12.87
CA MET A 307 -22.58 18.72 12.67
C MET A 307 -22.14 18.69 11.20
N PHE A 308 -22.60 17.73 10.40
CA PHE A 308 -22.34 17.71 8.96
C PHE A 308 -23.01 18.90 8.25
N HIS A 309 -24.22 19.30 8.67
CA HIS A 309 -24.84 20.53 8.18
C HIS A 309 -24.11 21.79 8.64
N ARG A 310 -23.57 21.81 9.87
CA ARG A 310 -22.79 22.96 10.38
C ARG A 310 -21.46 23.16 9.63
N ARG A 311 -20.88 22.13 9.03
CA ARG A 311 -19.71 22.28 8.14
C ARG A 311 -19.94 23.35 7.07
N HIS A 312 -21.11 23.36 6.42
CA HIS A 312 -21.47 24.37 5.41
C HIS A 312 -21.39 25.79 5.97
N ILE A 313 -21.91 25.99 7.17
CA ILE A 313 -21.86 27.30 7.85
C ILE A 313 -20.41 27.73 8.11
N TYR A 314 -19.56 26.83 8.61
CA TYR A 314 -18.16 27.16 8.93
C TYR A 314 -17.28 27.35 7.69
N GLU A 315 -17.57 26.63 6.62
CA GLU A 315 -16.77 26.68 5.39
C GLU A 315 -17.16 27.87 4.49
N HIS A 316 -18.43 28.24 4.46
CA HIS A 316 -18.94 29.19 3.46
C HIS A 316 -19.56 30.47 4.03
N ASN A 317 -20.01 30.47 5.29
CA ASN A 317 -20.76 31.60 5.85
C ASN A 317 -20.13 32.17 7.14
N GLY A 318 -18.85 31.90 7.39
CA GLY A 318 -18.11 32.47 8.52
C GLY A 318 -18.69 32.14 9.90
N GLY A 319 -19.45 31.05 10.03
CA GLY A 319 -20.15 30.72 11.27
C GLY A 319 -21.60 31.25 11.37
N GLU A 320 -22.05 32.06 10.42
CA GLU A 320 -23.40 32.65 10.41
C GLU A 320 -24.44 31.68 9.83
N VAL A 321 -25.59 31.56 10.50
CA VAL A 321 -26.71 30.72 10.04
C VAL A 321 -27.39 31.33 8.83
N ASP A 322 -27.51 30.55 7.74
CA ASP A 322 -28.31 30.89 6.58
C ASP A 322 -29.64 30.10 6.53
N GLU A 323 -30.54 30.50 5.65
CA GLU A 323 -31.82 29.83 5.43
C GLU A 323 -31.65 28.38 4.95
N LYS A 324 -30.56 28.11 4.22
CA LYS A 324 -30.25 26.77 3.72
C LYS A 324 -29.98 25.81 4.87
N TYR A 325 -29.16 26.21 5.84
CA TYR A 325 -28.89 25.41 7.03
C TYR A 325 -30.17 25.09 7.80
N ILE A 326 -31.02 26.09 8.08
CA ILE A 326 -32.27 25.87 8.83
C ILE A 326 -33.17 24.87 8.10
N ARG A 327 -33.34 25.06 6.79
CA ARG A 327 -34.18 24.18 5.96
C ARG A 327 -33.64 22.76 5.89
N ASP A 328 -32.33 22.60 5.71
CA ASP A 328 -31.71 21.30 5.47
C ASP A 328 -31.49 20.51 6.78
N SER A 329 -31.17 21.20 7.88
CA SER A 329 -30.89 20.57 9.19
C SER A 329 -32.12 20.46 10.11
N GLY A 330 -33.12 21.33 9.94
CA GLY A 330 -34.24 21.44 10.87
C GLY A 330 -33.88 21.98 12.26
N ASP A 331 -32.70 22.60 12.43
CA ASP A 331 -32.25 23.12 13.73
C ASP A 331 -33.11 24.32 14.19
N THR A 332 -34.01 24.08 15.14
CA THR A 332 -34.87 25.11 15.73
C THR A 332 -34.22 25.85 16.90
N SER A 333 -32.99 25.49 17.29
CA SER A 333 -32.29 26.11 18.43
C SER A 333 -31.58 27.42 18.08
N VAL A 334 -31.47 27.74 16.79
CA VAL A 334 -30.78 28.93 16.27
C VAL A 334 -31.67 29.71 15.30
N ARG A 335 -31.30 30.96 15.01
CA ARG A 335 -32.02 31.84 14.08
C ARG A 335 -31.12 32.23 12.91
N VAL A 336 -31.70 32.57 11.76
CA VAL A 336 -30.95 33.14 10.63
C VAL A 336 -30.16 34.37 11.09
N LYS A 337 -28.93 34.51 10.60
CA LYS A 337 -27.90 35.48 11.04
C LYS A 337 -27.28 35.26 12.42
N GLN A 338 -27.69 34.25 13.18
CA GLN A 338 -27.00 33.90 14.41
C GLN A 338 -25.64 33.29 14.08
N VAL A 339 -24.60 33.69 14.82
CA VAL A 339 -23.29 33.04 14.73
C VAL A 339 -23.27 31.81 15.64
N ILE A 340 -23.00 30.63 15.08
CA ILE A 340 -22.84 29.39 15.85
C ILE A 340 -21.39 29.31 16.34
N ARG A 341 -21.21 28.97 17.62
CA ARG A 341 -19.92 28.71 18.22
C ARG A 341 -19.83 27.29 18.73
N GLU A 342 -18.70 26.65 18.49
CA GLU A 342 -18.42 25.32 19.01
C GLU A 342 -17.61 25.39 20.31
N SER A 343 -17.68 24.31 21.09
CA SER A 343 -16.94 24.15 22.33
C SER A 343 -15.92 23.02 22.16
N SER A 344 -14.94 22.96 23.07
CA SER A 344 -14.03 21.81 23.13
C SER A 344 -14.79 20.48 23.23
N LYS A 345 -15.89 20.44 23.98
CA LYS A 345 -16.74 19.24 24.14
C LYS A 345 -17.40 18.82 22.82
N THR A 346 -17.97 19.76 22.08
CA THR A 346 -18.67 19.44 20.82
C THR A 346 -17.69 19.09 19.70
N ALA A 347 -16.56 19.80 19.62
CA ALA A 347 -15.48 19.48 18.69
C ALA A 347 -14.87 18.09 18.96
N SER A 348 -14.62 17.74 20.23
CA SER A 348 -14.11 16.42 20.59
C SER A 348 -15.13 15.32 20.28
N ARG A 349 -16.42 15.57 20.59
CA ARG A 349 -17.50 14.62 20.33
C ARG A 349 -17.64 14.30 18.85
N ILE A 350 -17.58 15.29 17.95
CA ILE A 350 -17.69 15.01 16.51
C ILE A 350 -16.49 14.22 16.00
N VAL A 351 -15.27 14.54 16.47
CA VAL A 351 -14.04 13.78 16.12
C VAL A 351 -14.18 12.30 16.48
N ASP A 352 -14.69 11.99 17.67
CA ASP A 352 -14.86 10.60 18.10
C ASP A 352 -15.96 9.87 17.31
N LEU A 353 -17.07 10.57 17.01
CA LEU A 353 -18.17 9.97 16.27
C LEU A 353 -17.83 9.74 14.80
N VAL A 354 -17.11 10.63 14.12
CA VAL A 354 -16.69 10.40 12.72
C VAL A 354 -15.71 9.23 12.62
N LEU A 355 -14.83 9.04 13.61
CA LEU A 355 -13.95 7.88 13.66
C LEU A 355 -14.76 6.59 13.78
N ARG A 356 -15.75 6.53 14.68
CA ARG A 356 -16.64 5.37 14.83
C ARG A 356 -17.41 5.05 13.55
N ILE A 357 -17.92 6.07 12.85
CA ILE A 357 -18.60 5.88 11.55
C ILE A 357 -17.62 5.32 10.52
N ALA A 358 -16.40 5.86 10.44
CA ALA A 358 -15.38 5.37 9.52
C ALA A 358 -14.97 3.92 9.81
N GLN A 359 -14.86 3.55 11.10
CA GLN A 359 -14.61 2.17 11.52
C GLN A 359 -15.74 1.23 11.09
N ASN A 360 -17.01 1.62 11.28
CA ASN A 360 -18.17 0.85 10.80
C ASN A 360 -18.16 0.66 9.28
N ILE A 361 -17.89 1.73 8.52
CA ILE A 361 -17.77 1.68 7.06
C ILE A 361 -16.61 0.76 6.65
N SER A 362 -15.46 0.86 7.33
CA SER A 362 -14.28 0.04 7.06
C SER A 362 -14.50 -1.44 7.40
N GLU A 363 -15.23 -1.74 8.48
CA GLU A 363 -15.62 -3.10 8.84
C GLU A 363 -16.50 -3.71 7.75
N GLY A 364 -17.55 -3.00 7.32
CA GLY A 364 -18.43 -3.46 6.24
C GLY A 364 -17.69 -3.59 4.90
N PHE A 365 -16.80 -2.65 4.57
CA PHE A 365 -15.95 -2.74 3.38
C PHE A 365 -15.05 -3.98 3.41
N HIS A 366 -14.43 -4.28 4.55
CA HIS A 366 -13.59 -5.46 4.70
C HIS A 366 -14.37 -6.77 4.89
N ALA A 367 -15.66 -6.72 5.19
CA ALA A 367 -16.54 -7.88 5.08
C ALA A 367 -16.77 -8.25 3.60
N ILE A 368 -16.86 -7.26 2.71
CA ILE A 368 -16.97 -7.48 1.25
C ILE A 368 -15.61 -7.86 0.65
N PHE A 369 -14.55 -7.18 1.07
CA PHE A 369 -13.17 -7.40 0.59
C PHE A 369 -12.27 -7.79 1.76
N PRO A 370 -12.29 -9.07 2.17
CA PRO A 370 -11.52 -9.54 3.31
C PRO A 370 -10.03 -9.37 3.08
N ALA A 371 -9.34 -8.94 4.13
CA ALA A 371 -7.89 -8.98 4.20
C ALA A 371 -7.43 -10.45 4.29
N GLU A 372 -6.19 -10.69 3.86
CA GLU A 372 -5.55 -11.97 4.08
C GLU A 372 -5.21 -12.14 5.55
N GLU A 373 -5.73 -13.22 6.13
CA GLU A 373 -5.65 -13.47 7.55
C GLU A 373 -4.24 -13.92 7.97
N MET A 374 -3.54 -14.65 7.10
CA MET A 374 -2.25 -15.26 7.42
C MET A 374 -1.13 -14.25 7.77
N PRO A 375 -0.91 -13.16 7.02
CA PRO A 375 0.00 -12.09 7.43
C PRO A 375 -0.32 -11.48 8.79
N ILE A 376 -1.61 -11.30 9.07
CA ILE A 376 -2.08 -10.69 10.33
C ILE A 376 -1.78 -11.65 11.49
N LYS A 377 -2.18 -12.92 11.37
CA LYS A 377 -1.91 -13.96 12.36
C LYS A 377 -0.42 -14.16 12.61
N PHE A 378 0.38 -14.22 11.54
CA PHE A 378 1.83 -14.37 11.67
C PHE A 378 2.46 -13.24 12.50
N GLN A 379 2.04 -11.99 12.25
CA GLN A 379 2.52 -10.85 13.00
C GLN A 379 2.04 -10.86 14.46
N GLN A 380 0.79 -11.27 14.72
CA GLN A 380 0.28 -11.43 16.08
C GLN A 380 1.07 -12.48 16.86
N SER A 381 1.33 -13.64 16.27
CA SER A 381 2.17 -14.68 16.89
C SER A 381 3.59 -14.17 17.18
N ALA A 382 4.20 -13.43 16.25
CA ALA A 382 5.52 -12.85 16.45
C ALA A 382 5.55 -11.83 17.61
N ARG A 383 4.51 -11.01 17.77
CA ARG A 383 4.37 -10.07 18.90
C ARG A 383 4.20 -10.81 20.23
N ASN A 384 3.36 -11.84 20.26
CA ASN A 384 3.13 -12.64 21.48
C ASN A 384 4.41 -13.33 21.94
N MET A 385 5.20 -13.88 21.02
CA MET A 385 6.51 -14.48 21.36
C MET A 385 7.48 -13.45 21.96
N LYS A 386 7.57 -12.24 21.40
CA LYS A 386 8.41 -11.17 21.97
C LYS A 386 7.99 -10.79 23.40
N ASN A 387 6.69 -10.63 23.63
CA ASN A 387 6.16 -10.31 24.95
C ASN A 387 6.41 -11.43 25.98
N THR A 388 6.44 -12.69 25.55
CA THR A 388 6.67 -13.84 26.43
C THR A 388 8.15 -14.01 26.79
N VAL A 389 9.06 -13.55 25.93
CA VAL A 389 10.52 -13.69 26.11
C VAL A 389 11.14 -12.48 26.85
N GLY A 390 10.35 -11.45 27.19
CA GLY A 390 10.81 -10.33 28.03
C GLY A 390 11.95 -9.53 27.40
N VAL A 391 11.88 -9.27 26.10
CA VAL A 391 12.79 -8.36 25.38
C VAL A 391 12.08 -7.07 25.03
#